data_AF-A0A1I6B8V9-F1
#
_entry.id   AF-A0A1I6B8V9-F1
#
_cell.length_a   1.000
_cell.length_b   1.000
_cell.length_c   1.000
_cell.angle_alpha   90.00
_cell.angle_beta   90.00
_cell.angle_gamma   90.00
#
_symmetry.space_group_name_H-M   'P 1'
#
loop_
_entity.id
_entity.type
_entity.pdbx_description
1 polymer ?
#
loop_
_entity_poly.entity_id
_entity_poly.type
_entity_poly.pdbx_seq_one_letter_code
_entity_poly.pdbx_strand_id
1 'polypeptide(L)'
;MSLPTYPSGTVRTLLETEHVSEATRAALESRLDAPTTYEPQFLAPETYALLEAVAGRLFPQPDRPEQPISLAPAVDQRLLEGRADGWRYDALPPDREAMRMGLGGIQEIAHSLYQADFLALQDIQQNAVLQALASGRPPGDTWLTLDAGRFFEELLAELTETYYAHPLAQEEIGYVGMADLPAWSKIGLNEREAREPQPKN
;
A
#
# COMPACT_ATOMS: atom_id res chain seq x y z
N MET A 1 -13.67 -22.61 1.20
CA MET A 1 -13.79 -22.22 2.61
C MET A 1 -13.87 -20.70 2.64
N SER A 2 -14.80 -20.12 3.39
CA SER A 2 -14.82 -18.67 3.60
C SER A 2 -13.58 -18.28 4.42
N LEU A 3 -12.97 -17.13 4.11
CA LEU A 3 -11.91 -16.57 4.95
C LEU A 3 -12.50 -16.21 6.33
N PRO A 4 -11.75 -16.41 7.43
CA PRO A 4 -12.19 -15.97 8.75
C PRO A 4 -12.34 -14.44 8.75
N THR A 5 -13.41 -13.95 9.38
CA THR A 5 -13.63 -12.51 9.56
C THR A 5 -13.46 -12.16 11.04
N TYR A 6 -12.96 -10.97 11.34
CA TYR A 6 -12.73 -10.54 12.72
C TYR A 6 -13.69 -9.40 13.11
N PRO A 7 -14.00 -9.25 14.42
CA PRO A 7 -14.75 -8.09 14.88
C PRO A 7 -14.02 -6.78 14.59
N SER A 8 -14.78 -5.78 14.14
CA SER A 8 -14.27 -4.42 14.00
C SER A 8 -13.88 -3.87 15.37
N GLY A 9 -12.85 -3.02 15.39
CA GLY A 9 -12.35 -2.40 16.61
C GLY A 9 -11.38 -3.27 17.41
N THR A 10 -11.12 -4.53 17.05
CA THR A 10 -10.30 -5.40 17.91
C THR A 10 -8.85 -4.92 18.02
N VAL A 11 -8.25 -4.45 16.93
CA VAL A 11 -6.90 -3.86 16.97
C VAL A 11 -6.93 -2.52 17.69
N ARG A 12 -7.92 -1.65 17.43
CA ARG A 12 -8.04 -0.37 18.14
C ARG A 12 -8.24 -0.53 19.65
N THR A 13 -9.04 -1.49 20.09
CA THR A 13 -9.17 -1.81 21.52
C THR A 13 -7.86 -2.36 22.08
N LEU A 14 -7.15 -3.22 21.34
CA LEU A 14 -5.85 -3.74 21.76
C LEU A 14 -4.81 -2.61 21.90
N LEU A 15 -4.82 -1.66 20.98
CA LEU A 15 -3.96 -0.47 21.00
C LEU A 15 -4.07 0.30 22.31
N GLU A 16 -5.24 0.33 22.95
CA GLU A 16 -5.46 1.04 24.21
C GLU A 16 -4.88 0.32 25.44
N THR A 17 -4.55 -0.98 25.34
CA THR A 17 -4.14 -1.82 26.49
C THR A 17 -2.65 -1.70 26.83
N GLU A 18 -2.24 -2.20 28.00
CA GLU A 18 -0.81 -2.31 28.38
C GLU A 18 0.00 -3.28 27.50
N HIS A 19 -0.65 -3.99 26.57
CA HIS A 19 0.03 -4.95 25.71
C HIS A 19 0.80 -4.34 24.55
N VAL A 20 0.64 -3.03 24.31
CA VAL A 20 1.31 -2.30 23.25
C VAL A 20 2.22 -1.26 23.88
N SER A 21 3.53 -1.38 23.62
CA SER A 21 4.53 -0.43 24.05
C SER A 21 4.23 0.98 23.57
N GLU A 22 4.74 1.99 24.28
CA GLU A 22 4.51 3.39 23.96
C GLU A 22 4.99 3.74 22.54
N ALA A 23 6.14 3.22 22.12
CA ALA A 23 6.69 3.46 20.79
C ALA A 23 5.82 2.86 19.67
N THR A 24 5.37 1.60 19.85
CA THR A 24 4.49 0.93 18.89
C THR A 24 3.13 1.62 18.82
N ARG A 25 2.58 2.03 19.97
CA ARG A 25 1.32 2.78 20.05
C ARG A 25 1.42 4.10 19.31
N ALA A 26 2.44 4.91 19.60
CA ALA A 26 2.63 6.21 18.95
C ALA A 26 2.72 6.08 17.42
N ALA A 27 3.41 5.05 16.92
CA ALA A 27 3.51 4.80 15.49
C ALA A 27 2.17 4.40 14.84
N LEU A 28 1.30 3.68 15.54
CA LEU A 28 0.00 3.23 15.02
C LEU A 28 -1.06 4.32 15.16
N GLU A 29 -1.07 5.06 16.27
CA GLU A 29 -1.91 6.25 16.46
C GLU A 29 -1.59 7.32 15.42
N SER A 30 -0.31 7.59 15.13
CA SER A 30 0.08 8.51 14.06
C SER A 30 -0.48 8.15 12.69
N ARG A 31 -0.74 6.87 12.41
CA ARG A 31 -1.36 6.42 11.16
C ARG A 31 -2.87 6.59 11.19
N LEU A 32 -3.51 6.28 12.33
CA LEU A 32 -4.95 6.46 12.53
C LEU A 32 -5.37 7.93 12.47
N ASP A 33 -4.54 8.81 13.05
CA ASP A 33 -4.80 10.25 13.15
C ASP A 33 -4.24 11.04 11.95
N ALA A 34 -3.70 10.35 10.95
CA ALA A 34 -3.15 10.99 9.76
C ALA A 34 -4.25 11.82 9.06
N PRO A 35 -3.93 13.03 8.58
CA PRO A 35 -4.92 13.90 7.96
C PRO A 35 -5.47 13.26 6.68
N THR A 36 -6.76 13.44 6.44
CA THR A 36 -7.43 12.93 5.23
C THR A 36 -6.98 13.67 3.96
N THR A 37 -6.50 14.90 4.11
CA THR A 37 -5.94 15.73 3.04
C THR A 37 -4.42 15.79 3.16
N TYR A 38 -3.72 15.54 2.06
CA TYR A 38 -2.26 15.60 1.98
C TYR A 38 -1.84 16.45 0.77
N GLU A 39 -0.89 17.38 0.99
CA GLU A 39 -0.24 18.13 -0.08
C GLU A 39 1.07 17.42 -0.45
N PRO A 40 1.24 16.98 -1.71
CA PRO A 40 2.45 16.28 -2.14
C PRO A 40 3.69 17.16 -2.04
N GLN A 41 4.77 16.58 -1.52
CA GLN A 41 6.03 17.29 -1.27
C GLN A 41 7.19 16.75 -2.11
N PHE A 42 7.14 15.49 -2.55
CA PHE A 42 8.16 14.90 -3.42
C PHE A 42 7.73 14.81 -4.89
N LEU A 43 6.52 14.31 -5.15
CA LEU A 43 5.93 14.21 -6.47
C LEU A 43 5.29 15.55 -6.87
N ALA A 44 5.29 15.85 -8.17
CA ALA A 44 4.47 16.93 -8.70
C ALA A 44 2.98 16.59 -8.51
N PRO A 45 2.09 17.60 -8.34
CA PRO A 45 0.67 17.36 -8.06
C PRO A 45 -0.02 16.40 -9.04
N GLU A 46 0.29 16.49 -10.33
CA GLU A 46 -0.30 15.64 -11.37
C GLU A 46 0.21 14.20 -11.28
N THR A 47 1.50 14.02 -10.95
CA THR A 47 2.11 12.69 -10.74
C THR A 47 1.59 12.04 -9.46
N TYR A 48 1.36 12.83 -8.42
CA TYR A 48 0.75 12.36 -7.18
C TYR A 48 -0.71 11.91 -7.40
N ALA A 49 -1.52 12.70 -8.12
CA ALA A 49 -2.88 12.31 -8.47
C ALA A 49 -2.93 11.01 -9.31
N LEU A 50 -1.93 10.81 -10.19
CA LEU A 50 -1.77 9.54 -10.90
C LEU A 50 -1.48 8.39 -9.95
N LEU A 51 -0.56 8.55 -8.98
CA LEU A 51 -0.27 7.55 -7.97
C LEU A 51 -1.52 7.20 -7.14
N GLU A 52 -2.33 8.19 -6.75
CA GLU A 52 -3.59 7.95 -6.03
C GLU A 52 -4.55 7.09 -6.85
N ALA A 53 -4.75 7.42 -8.13
CA ALA A 53 -5.64 6.65 -8.99
C ALA A 53 -5.12 5.23 -9.25
N VAL A 54 -3.81 5.08 -9.47
CA VAL A 54 -3.16 3.76 -9.63
C VAL A 54 -3.33 2.93 -8.36
N ALA A 55 -3.05 3.50 -7.18
CA ALA A 55 -3.24 2.84 -5.90
C ALA A 55 -4.70 2.41 -5.69
N GLY A 56 -5.66 3.26 -6.04
CA GLY A 56 -7.10 2.95 -5.95
C GLY A 56 -7.59 1.88 -6.93
N ARG A 57 -6.80 1.51 -7.95
CA ARG A 57 -7.07 0.36 -8.84
C ARG A 57 -6.34 -0.90 -8.41
N LEU A 58 -5.10 -0.78 -7.93
CA LEU A 58 -4.30 -1.93 -7.46
C LEU A 58 -4.77 -2.44 -6.09
N PHE A 59 -5.23 -1.54 -5.22
CA PHE A 59 -5.68 -1.84 -3.86
C PHE A 59 -7.09 -1.28 -3.61
N PRO A 60 -8.13 -1.82 -4.27
CA PRO A 60 -9.50 -1.40 -4.04
C PRO A 60 -9.95 -1.77 -2.62
N GLN A 61 -10.64 -0.85 -1.94
CA GLN A 61 -11.12 -1.00 -0.56
C GLN A 61 -12.66 -0.95 -0.50
N PRO A 62 -13.38 -1.95 -1.04
CA PRO A 62 -14.84 -1.91 -1.18
C PRO A 62 -15.59 -1.95 0.15
N ASP A 63 -14.92 -2.36 1.23
CA ASP A 63 -15.44 -2.38 2.59
C ASP A 63 -15.31 -1.01 3.30
N ARG A 64 -14.59 -0.05 2.70
CA ARG A 64 -14.40 1.32 3.22
C ARG A 64 -14.60 2.39 2.12
N PRO A 65 -15.79 2.47 1.50
CA PRO A 65 -16.01 3.37 0.38
C PRO A 65 -15.98 4.86 0.76
N GLU A 66 -16.30 5.19 2.02
CA GLU A 66 -16.37 6.58 2.50
C GLU A 66 -15.01 7.13 2.96
N GLN A 67 -14.18 6.26 3.53
CA GLN A 67 -12.87 6.62 4.10
C GLN A 67 -11.87 5.49 3.83
N PRO A 68 -11.43 5.32 2.58
CA PRO A 68 -10.36 4.38 2.28
C PRO A 68 -9.06 4.84 2.95
N ILE A 69 -8.19 3.90 3.28
CA ILE A 69 -6.83 4.18 3.72
C ILE A 69 -6.07 4.78 2.54
N SER A 70 -5.66 6.04 2.66
CA SER A 70 -4.85 6.72 1.64
C SER A 70 -3.42 6.20 1.63
N LEU A 71 -3.00 5.60 0.51
CA LEU A 71 -1.67 4.99 0.38
C LEU A 71 -0.61 5.95 -0.17
N ALA A 72 -0.98 6.80 -1.12
CA ALA A 72 -0.07 7.73 -1.79
C ALA A 72 0.69 8.69 -0.85
N PRO A 73 0.10 9.23 0.25
CA PRO A 73 0.83 10.11 1.17
C PRO A 73 2.08 9.46 1.78
N ALA A 74 1.97 8.20 2.19
CA ALA A 74 3.08 7.49 2.82
C ALA A 74 4.21 7.20 1.83
N VAL A 75 3.86 6.88 0.58
CA VAL A 75 4.81 6.70 -0.53
C VAL A 75 5.55 8.00 -0.82
N ASP A 76 4.83 9.12 -0.98
CA ASP A 76 5.42 10.43 -1.25
C ASP A 76 6.37 10.88 -0.12
N GLN A 77 5.95 10.73 1.15
CA GLN A 77 6.78 11.05 2.31
C GLN A 77 8.04 10.18 2.39
N ARG A 78 7.91 8.86 2.19
CA ARG A 78 9.06 7.94 2.19
C ARG A 78 10.08 8.35 1.13
N LEU A 79 9.61 8.65 -0.08
CA LEU A 79 10.45 9.11 -1.17
C LEU A 79 11.10 10.45 -0.84
N LEU A 80 10.37 11.41 -0.25
CA LEU A 80 10.91 12.70 0.21
C LEU A 80 12.07 12.52 1.20
N GLU A 81 11.87 11.65 2.19
CA GLU A 81 12.85 11.36 3.24
C GLU A 81 14.02 10.52 2.72
N GLY A 82 13.84 9.82 1.59
CA GLY A 82 14.85 8.94 1.02
C GLY A 82 15.03 7.67 1.84
N ARG A 83 13.97 7.23 2.54
CA ARG A 83 13.97 5.96 3.24
C ARG A 83 13.86 4.81 2.24
N ALA A 84 14.71 3.79 2.44
CA ALA A 84 14.71 2.54 1.69
C ALA A 84 14.78 1.37 2.68
N ASP A 85 14.36 0.19 2.23
CA ASP A 85 14.39 -1.05 2.99
C ASP A 85 15.78 -1.74 3.00
N GLY A 86 16.74 -1.19 2.26
CA GLY A 86 18.14 -1.65 2.22
C GLY A 86 18.45 -2.62 1.09
N TRP A 87 17.51 -2.88 0.19
CA TRP A 87 17.77 -3.63 -1.05
C TRP A 87 17.08 -2.95 -2.24
N ARG A 88 17.39 -3.41 -3.45
CA ARG A 88 16.75 -3.00 -4.71
C ARG A 88 17.11 -4.01 -5.79
N TYR A 89 16.19 -4.31 -6.72
CA TYR A 89 16.56 -5.03 -7.94
C TYR A 89 17.68 -4.31 -8.71
N ASP A 90 18.69 -5.05 -9.16
CA ASP A 90 19.78 -4.52 -9.98
C ASP A 90 19.28 -3.92 -11.31
N ALA A 91 18.15 -4.45 -11.82
CA ALA A 91 17.48 -3.99 -13.03
C ALA A 91 16.74 -2.64 -12.90
N LEU A 92 16.56 -2.10 -11.69
CA LEU A 92 15.85 -0.83 -11.46
C LEU A 92 16.83 0.32 -11.15
N PRO A 93 16.49 1.58 -11.42
CA PRO A 93 17.21 2.73 -10.85
C PRO A 93 16.79 2.95 -9.38
N PRO A 94 17.46 3.84 -8.61
CA PRO A 94 17.04 4.16 -7.25
C PRO A 94 15.56 4.58 -7.15
N ASP A 95 14.90 4.28 -6.04
CA ASP A 95 13.44 4.34 -5.86
C ASP A 95 12.79 5.65 -6.35
N ARG A 96 13.41 6.79 -6.03
CA ARG A 96 12.96 8.12 -6.46
C ARG A 96 12.88 8.26 -7.97
N GLU A 97 13.87 7.71 -8.67
CA GLU A 97 13.94 7.71 -10.13
C GLU A 97 12.99 6.65 -10.69
N ALA A 98 12.98 5.44 -10.11
CA ALA A 98 12.09 4.36 -10.53
C ALA A 98 10.61 4.76 -10.45
N MET A 99 10.19 5.41 -9.35
CA MET A 99 8.81 5.87 -9.18
C MET A 99 8.42 6.93 -10.20
N ARG A 100 9.28 7.93 -10.44
CA ARG A 100 9.01 8.97 -11.45
C ARG A 100 8.93 8.39 -12.85
N MET A 101 9.89 7.55 -13.22
CA MET A 101 9.92 6.90 -14.53
C MET A 101 8.72 5.99 -14.71
N GLY A 102 8.44 5.12 -13.74
CA GLY A 102 7.36 4.14 -13.87
C GLY A 102 5.96 4.77 -13.86
N LEU A 103 5.71 5.83 -13.08
CA LEU A 103 4.46 6.60 -13.18
C LEU A 103 4.34 7.30 -14.54
N GLY A 104 5.43 7.87 -15.07
CA GLY A 104 5.47 8.36 -16.45
C GLY A 104 5.19 7.27 -17.48
N GLY A 105 5.75 6.08 -17.29
CA GLY A 105 5.53 4.91 -18.13
C GLY A 105 4.06 4.43 -18.10
N ILE A 106 3.37 4.51 -16.96
CA ILE A 106 1.93 4.21 -16.87
C ILE A 106 1.13 5.18 -17.75
N GLN A 107 1.51 6.47 -17.74
CA GLN A 107 0.90 7.48 -18.60
C GLN A 107 1.16 7.18 -20.09
N GLU A 108 2.38 6.76 -20.46
CA GLU A 108 2.71 6.33 -21.82
C GLU A 108 1.86 5.13 -22.28
N ILE A 109 1.60 4.16 -21.38
CA ILE A 109 0.72 3.03 -21.69
C ILE A 109 -0.70 3.51 -21.96
N ALA A 110 -1.24 4.39 -21.10
CA ALA A 110 -2.57 4.97 -21.28
C ALA A 110 -2.69 5.68 -22.63
N HIS A 111 -1.72 6.51 -22.99
CA HIS A 111 -1.66 7.18 -24.29
C HIS A 111 -1.55 6.20 -25.45
N SER A 112 -0.68 5.19 -25.33
CA SER A 112 -0.48 4.20 -26.39
C SER A 112 -1.73 3.38 -26.67
N LEU A 113 -2.44 2.93 -25.63
CA LEU A 113 -3.62 2.09 -25.76
C LEU A 113 -4.90 2.87 -26.08
N TYR A 114 -5.04 4.10 -25.57
CA TYR A 114 -6.31 4.83 -25.56
C TYR A 114 -6.23 6.30 -25.98
N GLN A 115 -5.03 6.83 -26.27
CA GLN A 115 -4.81 8.23 -26.69
C GLN A 115 -5.38 9.26 -25.68
N ALA A 116 -5.38 8.91 -24.39
CA ALA A 116 -5.89 9.74 -23.32
C ALA A 116 -5.13 9.50 -22.01
N ASP A 117 -5.08 10.53 -21.16
CA ASP A 117 -4.44 10.45 -19.84
C ASP A 117 -5.09 9.38 -18.97
N PHE A 118 -4.31 8.71 -18.11
CA PHE A 118 -4.82 7.62 -17.26
C PHE A 118 -6.04 8.05 -16.41
N LEU A 119 -6.02 9.27 -15.87
CA LEU A 119 -7.11 9.83 -15.06
C LEU A 119 -8.39 10.11 -15.86
N ALA A 120 -8.30 10.22 -17.19
CA ALA A 120 -9.45 10.43 -18.07
C ALA A 120 -10.07 9.10 -18.57
N LEU A 121 -9.42 7.97 -18.28
CA LEU A 121 -9.89 6.64 -18.68
C LEU A 121 -11.02 6.14 -17.79
N GLN A 122 -11.89 5.30 -18.35
CA GLN A 122 -12.86 4.53 -17.57
C GLN A 122 -12.15 3.44 -16.75
N ASP A 123 -12.76 2.99 -15.65
CA ASP A 123 -12.21 1.97 -14.75
C ASP A 123 -11.68 0.72 -15.49
N ILE A 124 -12.40 0.22 -16.49
CA ILE A 124 -11.99 -0.95 -17.28
C ILE A 124 -10.72 -0.66 -18.09
N GLN A 125 -10.59 0.55 -18.62
CA GLN A 125 -9.42 0.99 -19.39
C GLN A 125 -8.21 1.22 -18.47
N GLN A 126 -8.41 1.81 -17.28
CA GLN A 126 -7.36 1.92 -16.26
C GLN A 126 -6.84 0.54 -15.85
N ASN A 127 -7.73 -0.43 -15.64
CA ASN A 127 -7.35 -1.81 -15.35
C ASN A 127 -6.57 -2.44 -16.49
N ALA A 128 -6.95 -2.18 -17.74
CA ALA A 128 -6.21 -2.68 -18.91
C ALA A 128 -4.79 -2.09 -19.02
N VAL A 129 -4.62 -0.81 -18.68
CA VAL A 129 -3.28 -0.18 -18.59
C VAL A 129 -2.42 -0.87 -17.54
N LEU A 130 -2.95 -1.05 -16.32
CA LEU A 130 -2.21 -1.70 -15.23
C LEU A 130 -1.94 -3.18 -15.53
N GLN A 131 -2.86 -3.86 -16.21
CA GLN A 131 -2.66 -5.24 -16.66
C GLN A 131 -1.57 -5.35 -17.73
N ALA A 132 -1.45 -4.36 -18.63
CA ALA A 132 -0.36 -4.30 -19.61
C ALA A 132 0.99 -4.11 -18.91
N LEU A 133 1.06 -3.23 -17.90
CA LEU A 133 2.25 -3.09 -17.07
C LEU A 133 2.61 -4.42 -16.36
N ALA A 134 1.64 -5.03 -15.68
CA ALA A 134 1.81 -6.29 -14.96
C ALA A 134 2.23 -7.47 -15.87
N SER A 135 1.98 -7.39 -17.19
CA SER A 135 2.42 -8.39 -18.16
C SER A 135 3.93 -8.35 -18.47
N GLY A 136 4.62 -7.30 -18.01
CA GLY A 136 6.08 -7.13 -18.11
C GLY A 136 6.58 -6.64 -19.47
N ARG A 137 5.72 -6.50 -20.49
CA ARG A 137 6.08 -5.93 -21.81
C ARG A 137 5.04 -4.92 -22.31
N PRO A 138 4.74 -3.86 -21.55
CA PRO A 138 3.84 -2.79 -21.98
C PRO A 138 4.42 -1.96 -23.15
N PRO A 139 3.56 -1.24 -23.90
CA PRO A 139 4.03 -0.20 -24.84
C PRO A 139 4.57 1.03 -24.09
N GLY A 140 5.51 1.76 -24.70
CA GLY A 140 6.11 2.98 -24.16
C GLY A 140 7.63 2.91 -24.16
N ASP A 141 8.28 4.05 -24.42
CA ASP A 141 9.74 4.14 -24.53
C ASP A 141 10.41 3.99 -23.17
N THR A 142 9.73 4.38 -22.08
CA THR A 142 10.21 4.19 -20.70
C THR A 142 10.60 2.73 -20.46
N TRP A 143 9.80 1.78 -20.95
CA TRP A 143 9.95 0.34 -20.71
C TRP A 143 11.04 -0.33 -21.56
N LEU A 144 11.69 0.41 -22.46
CA LEU A 144 12.91 -0.05 -23.14
C LEU A 144 14.12 -0.04 -22.20
N THR A 145 14.05 0.73 -21.12
CA THR A 145 15.15 0.91 -20.16
C THR A 145 14.77 0.52 -18.73
N LEU A 146 13.51 0.75 -18.34
CA LEU A 146 12.99 0.34 -17.04
C LEU A 146 12.33 -1.04 -17.17
N ASP A 147 12.76 -1.99 -16.34
CA ASP A 147 12.09 -3.30 -16.29
C ASP A 147 10.66 -3.15 -15.73
N ALA A 148 9.68 -3.33 -16.61
CA ALA A 148 8.27 -3.14 -16.31
C ALA A 148 7.75 -4.12 -15.25
N GLY A 149 8.21 -5.38 -15.29
CA GLY A 149 7.79 -6.40 -14.34
C GLY A 149 8.31 -6.09 -12.94
N ARG A 150 9.59 -5.74 -12.82
CA ARG A 150 10.21 -5.36 -11.53
C ARG A 150 9.62 -4.07 -10.98
N PHE A 151 9.39 -3.06 -11.81
CA PHE A 151 8.72 -1.85 -11.35
C PHE A 151 7.32 -2.14 -10.81
N PHE A 152 6.54 -2.98 -11.51
CA PHE A 152 5.21 -3.37 -11.03
C PHE A 152 5.24 -4.13 -9.70
N GLU A 153 6.19 -5.06 -9.54
CA GLU A 153 6.41 -5.78 -8.29
C GLU A 153 6.74 -4.83 -7.13
N GLU A 154 7.67 -3.89 -7.33
CA GLU A 154 8.03 -2.88 -6.32
C GLU A 154 6.84 -1.99 -5.94
N LEU A 155 6.10 -1.48 -6.93
CA LEU A 155 4.93 -0.65 -6.67
C LEU A 155 3.86 -1.41 -5.87
N LEU A 156 3.59 -2.67 -6.25
CA LEU A 156 2.60 -3.49 -5.56
C LEU A 156 3.05 -3.85 -4.14
N ALA A 157 4.33 -4.16 -3.94
CA ALA A 157 4.91 -4.42 -2.62
C ALA A 157 4.80 -3.19 -1.72
N GLU A 158 5.23 -2.02 -2.21
CA GLU A 158 5.18 -0.75 -1.47
C GLU A 158 3.75 -0.39 -1.05
N LEU A 159 2.77 -0.52 -1.95
CA LEU A 159 1.36 -0.28 -1.63
C LEU A 159 0.81 -1.29 -0.63
N THR A 160 1.18 -2.58 -0.76
CA THR A 160 0.75 -3.65 0.16
C THR A 160 1.28 -3.42 1.57
N GLU A 161 2.57 -3.09 1.69
CA GLU A 161 3.21 -2.80 2.97
C GLU A 161 2.61 -1.57 3.63
N THR A 162 2.40 -0.51 2.84
CA THR A 162 1.74 0.72 3.31
C THR A 162 0.33 0.42 3.84
N TYR A 163 -0.43 -0.40 3.12
CA TYR A 163 -1.78 -0.78 3.52
C TYR A 163 -1.78 -1.56 4.84
N TYR A 164 -1.02 -2.66 4.93
CA TYR A 164 -1.01 -3.51 6.12
C TYR A 164 -0.23 -2.93 7.31
N ALA A 165 0.51 -1.84 7.12
CA ALA A 165 1.03 -1.02 8.22
C ALA A 165 -0.08 -0.25 8.95
N HIS A 166 -1.27 -0.08 8.34
CA HIS A 166 -2.37 0.67 8.92
C HIS A 166 -3.21 -0.18 9.90
N PRO A 167 -3.55 0.32 11.10
CA PRO A 167 -4.31 -0.46 12.09
C PRO A 167 -5.67 -0.97 11.58
N LEU A 168 -6.37 -0.19 10.76
CA LEU A 168 -7.64 -0.63 10.16
C LEU A 168 -7.48 -1.82 9.23
N ALA A 169 -6.38 -1.93 8.49
CA ALA A 169 -6.09 -3.08 7.63
C ALA A 169 -5.71 -4.31 8.47
N GLN A 170 -4.98 -4.10 9.57
CA GLN A 170 -4.64 -5.15 10.52
C GLN A 170 -5.88 -5.77 11.17
N GLU A 171 -6.95 -4.98 11.42
CA GLU A 171 -8.24 -5.50 11.92
C GLU A 171 -8.87 -6.52 10.98
N GLU A 172 -8.78 -6.32 9.66
CA GLU A 172 -9.40 -7.22 8.68
C GLU A 172 -8.88 -8.65 8.79
N ILE A 173 -7.57 -8.76 9.00
CA ILE A 173 -6.86 -10.04 9.04
C ILE A 173 -6.69 -10.57 10.46
N GLY A 174 -7.20 -9.85 11.47
CA GLY A 174 -7.07 -10.20 12.88
C GLY A 174 -5.62 -10.17 13.36
N TYR A 175 -4.77 -9.36 12.70
CA TYR A 175 -3.37 -9.25 13.05
C TYR A 175 -3.21 -8.47 14.36
N VAL A 176 -2.50 -9.07 15.31
CA VAL A 176 -2.22 -8.47 16.62
C VAL A 176 -0.74 -8.47 17.01
N GLY A 177 0.15 -8.60 16.02
CA GLY A 177 1.61 -8.62 16.27
C GLY A 177 2.16 -7.32 16.87
N MET A 178 1.37 -6.24 16.89
CA MET A 178 1.71 -5.00 17.60
C MET A 178 1.64 -5.12 19.14
N ALA A 179 0.99 -6.17 19.68
CA ALA A 179 1.02 -6.45 21.11
C ALA A 179 2.38 -7.03 21.53
N ASP A 180 3.38 -6.16 21.57
CA ASP A 180 4.78 -6.45 21.86
C ASP A 180 5.07 -6.68 23.36
N LEU A 181 4.09 -6.50 24.25
CA LEU A 181 4.21 -6.67 25.70
C LEU A 181 3.07 -7.50 26.33
N PRO A 182 3.35 -8.42 27.27
CA PRO A 182 4.63 -9.10 27.43
C PRO A 182 4.98 -9.91 26.16
N ALA A 183 6.18 -10.49 26.14
CA ALA A 183 6.60 -11.38 25.06
C ALA A 183 5.60 -12.52 24.82
N TRP A 184 5.48 -12.94 23.56
CA TRP A 184 4.65 -14.06 23.14
C TRP A 184 5.17 -15.38 23.72
N SER A 185 4.28 -16.14 24.36
CA SER A 185 4.56 -17.44 24.99
C SER A 185 3.93 -18.61 24.24
N LYS A 186 2.84 -18.35 23.51
CA LYS A 186 2.15 -19.30 22.63
C LYS A 186 2.73 -19.24 21.22
N ILE A 187 3.73 -20.09 20.96
CA ILE A 187 4.48 -20.12 19.70
C ILE A 187 4.22 -21.40 18.88
N GLY A 188 3.39 -22.32 19.40
CA GLY A 188 2.98 -23.52 18.69
C GLY A 188 1.97 -23.24 17.58
N LEU A 189 1.86 -24.18 16.62
CA LEU A 189 0.85 -24.09 15.57
C LEU A 189 -0.56 -24.11 16.17
N ASN A 190 -1.38 -23.14 15.77
CA ASN A 190 -2.75 -22.94 16.26
C ASN A 190 -2.87 -22.68 17.77
N GLU A 191 -1.77 -22.35 18.45
CA GLU A 191 -1.85 -21.77 19.78
C GLU A 191 -2.21 -20.29 19.68
N ARG A 192 -2.95 -19.78 20.66
CA ARG A 192 -3.34 -18.37 20.72
C ARG A 192 -3.13 -17.83 22.12
N GLU A 193 -2.57 -16.63 22.23
CA GLU A 193 -2.60 -15.83 23.43
C GLU A 193 -4.03 -15.34 23.72
N ALA A 194 -4.33 -15.06 24.99
CA ALA A 194 -5.65 -14.57 25.40
C ALA A 194 -5.99 -13.19 24.78
N ARG A 195 -4.98 -12.43 24.37
CA ARG A 195 -5.09 -11.12 23.71
C ARG A 195 -5.35 -11.20 22.20
N GLU A 196 -5.33 -12.40 21.61
CA GLU A 196 -5.63 -12.57 20.18
C GLU A 196 -7.14 -12.58 19.89
N PRO A 197 -7.57 -11.96 18.78
CA PRO A 197 -8.98 -11.90 18.41
C PRO A 197 -9.51 -13.27 18.02
N GLN A 198 -10.76 -13.56 18.41
CA GLN A 198 -11.47 -14.73 17.89
C GLN A 198 -12.16 -14.37 16.56
N PRO A 199 -12.06 -15.24 15.53
CA PRO A 199 -12.80 -15.03 14.30
C PRO A 199 -14.31 -15.16 14.58
N LYS A 200 -15.11 -14.40 13.85
CA LYS A 200 -16.55 -14.63 13.71
C LYS A 200 -16.73 -15.89 12.87
N ASN A 201 -17.46 -16.86 13.41
CA ASN A 201 -17.82 -18.10 12.73
C ASN A 201 -18.50 -17.85 11.39
#